data_AF-A0A2G9LLH0-F1
#
_entry.id   AF-A0A2G9LLH0-F1
#
_cell.length_a   1.000
_cell.length_b   1.000
_cell.length_c   1.000
_cell.angle_alpha   90.00
_cell.angle_beta   90.00
_cell.angle_gamma   90.00
#
_symmetry.space_group_name_H-M   'P 1'
#
loop_
_entity.id
_entity.type
_entity.pdbx_description
1 polymer ?
#
loop_
_entity_poly.entity_id
_entity_poly.type
_entity_poly.pdbx_seq_one_letter_code
_entity_poly.pdbx_strand_id
1 'polypeptide(L)' 'LLNNKKVELRSHGLQIRDYLHVDDVAQGLICLLNEEKTSTYNIGSGNPVRVRDLVNHIGEILGKKKLI' A
#
# COMPACT_ATOMS: atom_id res chain seq x y z
N LEU A 1 -1.17 12.88 8.29
CA LEU A 1 -1.32 12.23 9.62
C LEU A 1 -0.34 12.77 10.65
N LEU A 2 0.98 12.68 10.43
CA LEU A 2 1.99 13.08 11.42
C LEU A 2 1.97 14.58 11.75
N ASN A 3 1.76 15.44 10.75
CA ASN A 3 1.78 16.91 10.93
C ASN A 3 0.42 17.52 11.36
N ASN A 4 -0.51 16.72 11.91
CA ASN A 4 -1.88 17.16 12.28
C ASN A 4 -2.70 17.83 11.16
N LYS A 5 -2.30 17.68 9.90
CA LYS A 5 -3.08 18.09 8.74
C LYS A 5 -4.17 17.06 8.44
N LYS A 6 -5.35 17.54 8.04
CA LYS A 6 -6.45 16.71 7.50
C LYS A 6 -5.97 15.96 6.26
N VAL A 7 -6.50 14.76 6.06
CA VAL A 7 -6.22 13.98 4.85
C VAL A 7 -7.25 14.36 3.80
N GLU A 8 -6.78 14.80 2.63
CA GLU A 8 -7.64 15.01 1.47
C GLU A 8 -7.68 13.74 0.62
N LEU A 9 -8.87 13.18 0.45
CA LEU A 9 -9.08 12.02 -0.40
C LEU A 9 -9.68 12.42 -1.74
N ARG A 10 -9.01 12.02 -2.82
CA ARG A 10 -9.61 12.07 -4.16
C ARG A 10 -10.66 10.98 -4.30
N SER A 11 -11.73 11.26 -5.04
CA SER A 11 -12.82 10.31 -5.33
C SER A 11 -13.35 9.59 -4.08
N HIS A 12 -13.45 10.31 -2.96
CA HIS A 12 -13.89 9.79 -1.65
C HIS A 12 -13.06 8.61 -1.10
N GLY A 13 -11.85 8.38 -1.63
CA GLY A 13 -10.97 7.28 -1.21
C GLY A 13 -11.45 5.89 -1.62
N LEU A 14 -12.39 5.81 -2.58
CA LEU A 14 -12.99 4.55 -3.04
C LEU A 14 -12.11 3.76 -4.01
N GLN A 15 -11.05 4.38 -4.52
CA GLN A 15 -10.09 3.69 -5.38
C GLN A 15 -9.44 2.52 -4.64
N ILE A 16 -9.36 1.40 -5.35
CA ILE A 16 -8.75 0.16 -4.88
C ILE A 16 -7.32 0.09 -5.45
N ARG A 17 -6.34 -0.19 -4.59
CA ARG A 17 -4.92 -0.28 -4.95
C ARG A 17 -4.26 -1.45 -4.23
N ASP A 18 -3.34 -2.10 -4.93
CA ASP A 18 -2.43 -3.07 -4.33
C ASP A 18 -1.23 -2.30 -3.76
N TYR A 19 -1.02 -2.40 -2.46
CA TYR A 19 0.12 -1.81 -1.75
C TYR A 19 1.02 -2.93 -1.24
N LEU A 20 2.33 -2.79 -1.42
CA LEU A 20 3.33 -3.76 -0.98
C LEU A 20 4.41 -3.05 -0.18
N HIS A 21 4.90 -3.69 0.88
CA HIS A 21 6.01 -3.15 1.66
C HIS A 21 7.31 -3.17 0.84
N VAL A 22 8.18 -2.17 1.04
CA VAL A 22 9.41 -2.03 0.24
C VAL A 22 10.35 -3.23 0.36
N ASP A 23 10.43 -3.83 1.55
CA ASP A 23 11.27 -5.02 1.79
C ASP A 23 10.75 -6.24 1.02
N ASP A 24 9.44 -6.36 0.83
CA ASP A 24 8.84 -7.46 0.07
C ASP A 24 9.09 -7.27 -1.43
N VAL A 25 9.05 -6.02 -1.93
CA VAL A 25 9.45 -5.71 -3.32
C VAL A 25 10.92 -6.07 -3.54
N ALA A 26 11.80 -5.68 -2.61
CA ALA A 26 13.23 -5.99 -2.70
C ALA A 26 13.49 -7.50 -2.73
N GLN A 27 12.82 -8.27 -1.85
CA GLN A 27 12.89 -9.74 -1.85
C GLN A 27 12.37 -10.34 -3.15
N GLY A 28 11.25 -9.83 -3.70
CA GLY A 28 10.71 -10.25 -4.98
C GLY A 28 11.72 -10.06 -6.12
N LEU A 29 12.39 -8.92 -6.16
CA LEU A 29 13.45 -8.66 -7.16
C LEU A 29 14.64 -9.60 -7.00
N ILE A 30 15.10 -9.85 -5.77
CA ILE A 30 16.18 -10.82 -5.50
C ILE A 30 15.80 -12.22 -5.96
N CYS A 31 14.56 -12.64 -5.73
CA CYS A 31 14.04 -13.93 -6.19
C CYS A 31 14.13 -14.04 -7.72
N LEU A 32 13.70 -13.01 -8.44
CA LEU A 32 13.74 -12.99 -9.91
C LEU A 32 15.14 -13.02 -10.51
N LEU A 33 16.18 -12.59 -9.77
CA LEU A 33 17.56 -12.70 -10.25
C LEU A 33 18.01 -14.16 -10.44
N ASN A 34 17.38 -15.10 -9.74
CA ASN A 34 17.68 -16.53 -9.84
C ASN A 34 16.73 -17.28 -10.80
N GLU A 35 15.81 -16.57 -11.46
CA GLU A 35 14.85 -17.18 -12.37
C GLU A 35 15.47 -17.42 -13.74
N GLU A 36 15.37 -18.66 -14.25
CA GLU A 36 15.93 -19.03 -15.56
C GLU A 36 15.09 -18.48 -16.73
N LYS A 37 13.80 -18.26 -16.50
CA LYS A 37 12.86 -17.80 -17.52
C LYS A 37 12.83 -16.28 -17.60
N THR A 38 13.06 -15.75 -18.80
CA THR A 38 12.79 -14.34 -19.09
C THR A 38 11.33 -14.17 -19.46
N SER A 39 10.57 -13.54 -18.57
CA SER A 39 9.14 -13.24 -18.76
C SER A 39 8.75 -11.98 -17.99
N THR A 40 7.48 -11.60 -18.09
CA THR A 40 6.89 -10.52 -17.28
C THR A 40 6.36 -11.09 -15.98
N TYR A 41 6.78 -10.50 -14.86
CA TYR A 41 6.34 -10.88 -13.52
C TYR A 41 5.70 -9.69 -12.82
N ASN A 42 4.53 -9.91 -12.22
CA ASN A 42 3.93 -8.95 -11.30
C ASN A 42 4.49 -9.19 -9.90
N ILE A 43 5.01 -8.14 -9.26
CA ILE A 43 5.37 -8.14 -7.84
C ILE A 43 4.37 -7.23 -7.12
N GLY A 44 3.45 -7.82 -6.36
CA GLY A 44 2.39 -7.13 -5.62
C GLY A 44 1.95 -7.96 -4.42
N SER A 45 1.13 -7.38 -3.54
CA SER A 45 0.65 -8.12 -2.36
C SER A 45 -0.45 -9.11 -2.70
N GLY A 46 -1.15 -8.92 -3.83
CA GLY A 46 -2.35 -9.69 -4.19
C GLY A 46 -3.57 -9.38 -3.29
N ASN A 47 -3.43 -8.44 -2.35
CA ASN A 47 -4.44 -8.09 -1.36
C ASN A 47 -4.79 -6.59 -1.48
N PRO A 48 -5.55 -6.21 -2.53
CA PRO A 48 -5.82 -4.80 -2.78
C PRO A 48 -6.79 -4.22 -1.75
N VAL A 49 -6.55 -2.98 -1.35
CA VAL A 49 -7.36 -2.26 -0.34
C VAL A 49 -7.86 -0.94 -0.89
N ARG A 50 -8.97 -0.44 -0.32
CA ARG A 50 -9.42 0.94 -0.60
C ARG A 50 -8.52 1.92 0.13
N VAL A 51 -8.21 3.03 -0.52
CA VAL A 51 -7.36 4.07 0.08
C VAL A 51 -7.96 4.63 1.36
N ARG A 52 -9.28 4.77 1.43
CA ARG A 52 -9.98 5.17 2.66
C ARG A 52 -9.71 4.22 3.83
N ASP A 53 -9.75 2.92 3.57
CA ASP A 53 -9.59 1.90 4.61
C ASP A 53 -8.13 1.86 5.09
N LEU A 54 -7.16 2.01 4.17
CA LEU A 54 -5.75 2.18 4.51
C LEU A 54 -5.51 3.42 5.39
N VAL A 55 -6.06 4.59 5.03
CA VAL A 55 -5.89 5.83 5.81
C VAL A 55 -6.49 5.70 7.21
N ASN A 56 -7.66 5.09 7.33
CA ASN A 56 -8.28 4.83 8.64
C ASN A 56 -7.39 3.93 9.49
N HIS A 57 -6.87 2.84 8.93
CA HIS A 57 -5.99 1.92 9.64
C HIS A 57 -4.72 2.60 10.17
N ILE A 58 -4.05 3.41 9.34
CA ILE A 58 -2.89 4.21 9.80
C ILE A 58 -3.31 5.18 10.91
N GLY A 59 -4.52 5.72 10.84
CA GLY A 59 -5.09 6.54 11.88
C GLY A 59 -5.26 5.87 13.23
N GLU A 60 -5.75 4.64 13.23
CA GLU A 60 -5.88 3.82 14.43
C GLU A 60 -4.52 3.60 15.10
N ILE A 61 -3.51 3.23 14.30
CA ILE A 61 -2.13 3.04 14.76
C ILE A 61 -1.57 4.32 15.39
N LEU A 62 -1.87 5.48 14.81
CA LEU A 62 -1.40 6.78 15.29
C LEU A 62 -2.29 7.40 16.38
N GLY A 63 -3.35 6.72 16.84
CA GLY A 63 -4.31 7.25 17.82
C GLY A 63 -5.17 8.42 17.33
N LYS A 64 -5.32 8.60 16.01
CA LYS A 64 -6.06 9.69 15.36
C LYS A 64 -7.30 9.15 14.67
N LYS A 65 -8.38 8.89 15.43
CA LYS A 65 -9.59 8.19 14.95
C LYS A 65 -10.52 8.98 13.99
N LYS A 66 -10.22 10.25 13.67
CA LYS A 66 -11.03 11.12 12.78
C LYS A 66 -10.15 11.87 11.78
N LEU A 67 -9.73 11.20 10.72
CA LEU A 67 -8.75 11.74 9.76
C LEU A 67 -9.33 12.14 8.41
N ILE A 68 -10.55 11.69 8.16
CA ILE A 68 -11.30 11.80 6.91
C ILE A 68 -12.64 12.47 7.25
#